data_AF-A0A957NHH4-F1
#
_entry.id   AF-A0A957NHH4-F1
#
_cell.length_a   1.000
_cell.length_b   1.000
_cell.length_c   1.000
_cell.angle_alpha   90.00
_cell.angle_beta   90.00
_cell.angle_gamma   90.00
#
_symmetry.space_group_name_H-M   'P 1'
#
loop_
_entity.id
_entity.type
_entity.pdbx_description
1 polymer ?
#
loop_
_entity_poly.entity_id
_entity_poly.type
_entity_poly.pdbx_seq_one_letter_code
_entity_poly.pdbx_strand_id
1 'polypeptide(L)'
;MVIRDRLPAITLFILWLIASGLMLGGHLLRQPELGGLGTLAGLLFIVGLILFLLRSPPQSSALPEIAPLLPLRRGYGATVALILAVLILLFVVGLAVHPWLVLVIALTLMAVGLIVAYRSHVTPALVMVGLLAGGLCFALAWFSGQLDLFQGMYLACIPILFIGGGILTELTGLTPPHAVAGRWRLALKGFGWGALLALPAALLNVSSGAEPTDLWVDQRWEPMVALLPAIAEEIWARLFMTTLLYALLRPTVNQRPNLALISALFIAALAHGLAHLPSVMIVSPAAAQMVIAALLFGVPMGLLFVKRDFDHAVGYHFLVDFVRFWVAL
;
A
#
# COMPACT_ATOMS: atom_id res chain seq x y z
N MET A 1 30.00 -13.85 -13.40
CA MET A 1 28.52 -13.76 -13.30
C MET A 1 28.04 -12.83 -12.18
N VAL A 2 28.74 -12.74 -11.04
CA VAL A 2 28.32 -11.97 -9.84
C VAL A 2 28.14 -10.45 -10.02
N ILE A 3 28.84 -9.81 -10.97
CA ILE A 3 28.79 -8.34 -11.13
C ILE A 3 27.55 -7.89 -11.93
N ARG A 4 27.13 -8.66 -12.94
CA ARG A 4 26.00 -8.30 -13.82
C ARG A 4 24.68 -8.24 -13.05
N ASP A 5 24.52 -9.09 -12.05
CA ASP A 5 23.31 -9.16 -11.21
C ASP A 5 23.24 -8.03 -10.17
N ARG A 6 24.37 -7.38 -9.86
CA ARG A 6 24.44 -6.28 -8.89
C ARG A 6 24.28 -4.90 -9.50
N LEU A 7 24.52 -4.74 -10.80
CA LEU A 7 24.44 -3.46 -11.50
C LEU A 7 23.10 -2.73 -11.26
N PRO A 8 21.92 -3.38 -11.37
CA PRO A 8 20.65 -2.70 -11.12
C PRO A 8 20.51 -2.14 -9.70
N ALA A 9 21.02 -2.87 -8.70
CA ALA A 9 20.98 -2.42 -7.31
C ALA A 9 21.93 -1.24 -7.05
N ILE A 10 23.12 -1.25 -7.66
CA ILE A 10 24.08 -0.14 -7.58
C ILE A 10 23.50 1.11 -8.25
N THR A 11 22.94 0.99 -9.46
CA THR A 11 22.28 2.11 -10.14
C THR A 11 21.15 2.68 -9.30
N LEU A 12 20.32 1.82 -8.70
CA LEU A 12 19.22 2.26 -7.84
C LEU A 12 19.72 2.99 -6.59
N PHE A 13 20.81 2.51 -5.98
CA PHE A 13 21.43 3.16 -4.82
C PHE A 13 22.03 4.53 -5.18
N ILE A 14 22.68 4.65 -6.33
CA ILE A 14 23.19 5.94 -6.82
C ILE A 14 22.03 6.92 -7.05
N LEU A 15 20.94 6.48 -7.71
CA LEU A 15 19.74 7.29 -7.89
C LEU A 15 19.12 7.70 -6.55
N TRP A 16 19.09 6.79 -5.57
CA TRP A 16 18.61 7.07 -4.22
C TRP A 16 19.43 8.19 -3.55
N LEU A 17 20.77 8.11 -3.63
CA LEU A 17 21.68 9.12 -3.07
C LEU A 17 21.51 10.47 -3.76
N ILE A 18 21.47 10.49 -5.09
CA ILE A 18 21.32 11.72 -5.88
C ILE A 18 19.97 12.37 -5.60
N ALA A 19 18.88 11.61 -5.67
CA ALA A 19 17.53 12.13 -5.45
C ALA A 19 17.41 12.73 -4.03
N SER A 20 17.79 11.98 -3.01
CA SER A 20 17.69 12.43 -1.62
C SER A 20 18.61 13.63 -1.35
N GLY A 21 19.85 13.58 -1.82
CA GLY A 21 20.83 14.65 -1.62
C GLY A 21 20.45 15.96 -2.30
N LEU A 22 19.94 15.90 -3.54
CA LEU A 22 19.49 17.08 -4.27
C LEU A 22 18.24 17.72 -3.65
N MET A 23 17.25 16.92 -3.25
CA MET A 23 16.04 17.45 -2.60
C MET A 23 16.34 18.04 -1.22
N LEU A 24 17.13 17.35 -0.40
CA LEU A 24 17.58 17.88 0.90
C LEU A 24 18.43 19.14 0.73
N GLY A 25 19.39 19.13 -0.20
CA GLY A 25 20.22 20.29 -0.50
C GLY A 25 19.41 21.48 -1.00
N GLY A 26 18.45 21.25 -1.90
CA GLY A 26 17.53 22.29 -2.40
C GLY A 26 16.71 22.91 -1.28
N HIS A 27 16.22 22.10 -0.34
CA HIS A 27 15.46 22.59 0.82
C HIS A 27 16.34 23.36 1.81
N LEU A 28 17.48 22.79 2.22
CA LEU A 28 18.39 23.39 3.21
C LEU A 28 19.07 24.67 2.69
N LEU A 29 19.43 24.71 1.41
CA LEU A 29 20.12 25.85 0.80
C LEU A 29 19.16 26.85 0.16
N ARG A 30 17.84 26.59 0.18
CA ARG A 30 16.80 27.38 -0.49
C ARG A 30 17.09 27.60 -1.99
N GLN A 31 17.55 26.56 -2.67
CA GLN A 31 17.88 26.59 -4.09
C GLN A 31 16.83 25.81 -4.90
N PRO A 32 15.87 26.49 -5.55
CA PRO A 32 14.78 25.81 -6.26
C PRO A 32 15.27 24.96 -7.44
N GLU A 33 16.38 25.34 -8.07
CA GLU A 33 17.00 24.57 -9.17
C GLU A 33 17.45 23.17 -8.73
N LEU A 34 18.08 23.07 -7.55
CA LEU A 34 18.44 21.79 -6.94
C LEU A 34 17.20 20.96 -6.61
N GLY A 35 16.13 21.61 -6.14
CA GLY A 35 14.83 20.98 -5.91
C GLY A 35 14.23 20.38 -7.19
N GLY A 36 14.27 21.11 -8.31
CA GLY A 36 13.79 20.63 -9.61
C GLY A 36 14.56 19.41 -10.12
N LEU A 37 15.89 19.44 -10.04
CA LEU A 37 16.74 18.28 -10.39
C LEU A 37 16.50 17.09 -9.44
N GLY A 38 16.31 17.37 -8.15
CA GLY A 38 15.98 16.38 -7.14
C GLY A 38 14.64 15.68 -7.40
N THR A 39 13.61 16.43 -7.81
CA THR A 39 12.29 15.90 -8.21
C THR A 39 12.43 14.94 -9.40
N LEU A 40 13.16 15.33 -10.44
CA LEU A 40 13.40 14.46 -11.60
C LEU A 40 14.14 13.18 -11.19
N ALA A 41 15.20 13.30 -10.38
CA ALA A 41 15.93 12.15 -9.86
C ALA A 41 15.06 11.23 -8.98
N GLY A 42 14.15 11.80 -8.18
CA GLY A 42 13.18 11.06 -7.36
C GLY A 42 12.19 10.26 -8.20
N LEU A 43 11.65 10.85 -9.27
CA LEU A 43 10.80 10.14 -10.23
C LEU A 43 11.55 9.00 -10.92
N LEU A 44 12.79 9.25 -11.36
CA LEU A 44 13.64 8.22 -11.96
C LEU A 44 13.96 7.09 -10.96
N PHE A 45 14.19 7.43 -9.69
CA PHE A 45 14.37 6.44 -8.63
C PHE A 45 13.12 5.56 -8.46
N ILE A 46 11.91 6.15 -8.38
CA ILE A 46 10.65 5.39 -8.24
C ILE A 46 10.45 4.44 -9.42
N VAL A 47 10.62 4.93 -10.66
CA VAL A 47 10.53 4.09 -11.87
C VAL A 47 11.58 2.99 -11.84
N GLY A 48 12.82 3.32 -11.47
CA GLY A 48 13.91 2.35 -11.30
C GLY A 48 13.60 1.28 -10.25
N LEU A 49 13.00 1.66 -9.13
CA LEU A 49 12.58 0.77 -8.05
C LEU A 49 11.47 -0.18 -8.53
N ILE A 50 10.46 0.33 -9.24
CA ILE A 50 9.40 -0.50 -9.83
C ILE A 50 10.01 -1.54 -10.78
N LEU A 51 10.86 -1.12 -11.71
CA LEU A 51 11.51 -2.02 -12.67
C LEU A 51 12.41 -3.05 -11.97
N PHE A 52 13.13 -2.64 -10.91
CA PHE A 52 13.96 -3.51 -10.11
C PHE A 52 13.13 -4.57 -9.37
N LEU A 53 12.04 -4.16 -8.71
CA LEU A 53 11.17 -5.07 -7.95
C LEU A 53 10.41 -6.04 -8.86
N LEU A 54 9.92 -5.59 -10.02
CA LEU A 54 9.28 -6.47 -11.01
C LEU A 54 10.18 -7.62 -11.44
N ARG A 55 11.49 -7.37 -11.58
CA ARG A 55 12.49 -8.36 -11.96
C ARG A 55 13.06 -9.16 -10.79
N SER A 56 12.94 -8.65 -9.57
CA SER A 56 13.46 -9.27 -8.36
C SER A 56 12.71 -10.56 -8.02
N PRO A 57 13.39 -11.58 -7.45
CA PRO A 57 12.74 -12.72 -6.81
C PRO A 57 11.84 -12.28 -5.64
N PRO A 58 10.82 -13.09 -5.27
CA PRO A 58 10.39 -14.30 -5.97
C PRO A 58 9.74 -13.97 -7.33
N GLN A 59 9.94 -14.86 -8.31
CA GLN A 59 9.24 -14.76 -9.59
C GLN A 59 7.79 -15.19 -9.37
N SER A 60 6.83 -14.49 -10.00
CA SER A 60 5.41 -14.86 -9.84
C SER A 60 5.08 -16.26 -10.39
N SER A 61 5.94 -16.79 -11.27
CA SER A 61 5.86 -18.17 -11.75
C SER A 61 6.15 -19.21 -10.67
N ALA A 62 6.72 -18.80 -9.53
CA ALA A 62 6.91 -19.66 -8.36
C ALA A 62 5.69 -19.64 -7.43
N LEU A 63 4.68 -18.79 -7.68
CA LEU A 63 3.45 -18.77 -6.89
C LEU A 63 2.55 -19.96 -7.29
N PRO A 64 1.84 -20.58 -6.33
CA PRO A 64 1.01 -21.74 -6.59
C PRO A 64 -0.11 -21.43 -7.59
N GLU A 65 -0.62 -22.48 -8.23
CA GLU A 65 -1.93 -22.41 -8.86
C GLU A 65 -3.01 -22.32 -7.80
N ILE A 66 -4.05 -21.54 -8.08
CA ILE A 66 -5.12 -21.26 -7.12
C ILE A 66 -6.43 -21.82 -7.67
N ALA A 67 -7.17 -22.53 -6.83
CA ALA A 67 -8.53 -22.94 -7.15
C ALA A 67 -9.46 -21.70 -7.14
N PRO A 68 -10.45 -21.61 -8.06
CA PRO A 68 -11.37 -20.48 -8.07
C PRO A 68 -12.08 -20.28 -6.72
N LEU A 69 -11.93 -19.09 -6.11
CA LEU A 69 -12.66 -18.72 -4.88
C LEU A 69 -14.17 -18.59 -5.13
N LEU A 70 -14.53 -18.18 -6.34
CA LEU A 70 -15.91 -18.06 -6.80
C LEU A 70 -16.10 -19.00 -8.00
N PRO A 71 -17.29 -19.58 -8.20
CA PRO A 71 -17.62 -20.41 -9.36
C PRO A 71 -17.75 -19.59 -10.66
N LEU A 72 -16.98 -18.52 -10.82
CA LEU A 72 -16.94 -17.68 -12.00
C LEU A 72 -16.16 -18.41 -13.11
N ARG A 73 -16.89 -19.13 -13.96
CA ARG A 73 -16.36 -19.67 -15.23
C ARG A 73 -16.27 -18.58 -16.30
N ARG A 74 -15.55 -17.48 -16.01
CA ARG A 74 -15.36 -16.36 -16.93
C ARG A 74 -13.89 -16.24 -17.32
N GLY A 75 -13.64 -15.82 -18.56
CA GLY A 75 -12.29 -15.49 -19.01
C GLY A 75 -11.71 -14.29 -18.27
N TYR A 76 -10.39 -14.09 -18.40
CA TYR A 76 -9.66 -13.01 -17.76
C TYR A 76 -10.28 -11.62 -17.97
N GLY A 77 -10.55 -11.24 -19.23
CA GLY A 77 -11.11 -9.92 -19.55
C GLY A 77 -12.48 -9.68 -18.93
N ALA A 78 -13.34 -10.70 -18.91
CA ALA A 78 -14.65 -10.60 -18.28
C ALA A 78 -14.57 -10.50 -16.75
N THR A 79 -13.55 -11.11 -16.14
CA THR A 79 -13.29 -11.01 -14.70
C THR A 79 -12.75 -9.63 -14.33
N VAL A 80 -11.79 -9.09 -15.10
CA VAL A 80 -11.32 -7.71 -14.94
C VAL A 80 -12.47 -6.71 -15.11
N ALA A 81 -13.29 -6.85 -16.16
CA ALA A 81 -14.44 -5.98 -16.39
C ALA A 81 -15.44 -6.02 -15.23
N LEU A 82 -15.70 -7.20 -14.67
CA LEU A 82 -16.57 -7.34 -13.49
C LEU A 82 -15.99 -6.64 -12.26
N ILE A 83 -14.69 -6.84 -11.98
CA ILE A 83 -14.00 -6.17 -10.87
C ILE A 83 -14.10 -4.64 -11.03
N LEU A 84 -13.79 -4.12 -12.23
CA LEU A 84 -13.87 -2.69 -12.51
C LEU A 84 -15.31 -2.17 -12.37
N ALA A 85 -16.30 -2.90 -12.87
CA ALA A 85 -17.71 -2.52 -12.74
C ALA A 85 -18.16 -2.45 -11.27
N VAL A 86 -17.74 -3.42 -10.45
CA VAL A 86 -18.02 -3.45 -9.01
C VAL A 86 -17.34 -2.27 -8.31
N LEU A 87 -16.06 -2.00 -8.60
CA LEU A 87 -15.35 -0.85 -8.03
C LEU A 87 -16.03 0.46 -8.44
N ILE A 88 -16.35 0.66 -9.71
CA ILE A 88 -17.08 1.84 -10.19
C ILE A 88 -18.40 1.99 -9.45
N LEU A 89 -19.18 0.91 -9.27
CA LEU A 89 -20.42 0.95 -8.51
C LEU A 89 -20.19 1.38 -7.05
N LEU A 90 -19.17 0.84 -6.39
CA LEU A 90 -18.81 1.23 -5.02
C LEU A 90 -18.40 2.72 -4.95
N PHE A 91 -17.65 3.23 -5.93
CA PHE A 91 -17.32 4.65 -6.04
C PHE A 91 -18.56 5.52 -6.25
N VAL A 92 -19.50 5.10 -7.09
CA VAL A 92 -20.78 5.80 -7.31
C VAL A 92 -21.61 5.86 -6.04
N VAL A 93 -21.73 4.75 -5.30
CA VAL A 93 -22.38 4.74 -3.98
C VAL A 93 -21.62 5.63 -2.99
N GLY A 94 -20.29 5.61 -3.07
CA GLY A 94 -19.37 6.49 -2.34
C GLY A 94 -19.64 7.98 -2.51
N LEU A 95 -20.21 8.40 -3.65
CA LEU A 95 -20.56 9.80 -3.89
C LEU A 95 -21.56 10.34 -2.85
N ALA A 96 -22.44 9.49 -2.32
CA ALA A 96 -23.45 9.87 -1.33
C ALA A 96 -22.91 9.91 0.11
N VAL A 97 -21.77 9.29 0.40
CA VAL A 97 -21.19 9.22 1.75
C VAL A 97 -19.72 9.63 1.69
N HIS A 98 -18.83 8.67 1.46
CA HIS A 98 -17.43 8.89 1.14
C HIS A 98 -16.90 7.62 0.44
N PRO A 99 -16.21 7.72 -0.72
CA PRO A 99 -15.77 6.54 -1.48
C PRO A 99 -14.94 5.54 -0.68
N TRP A 100 -13.98 6.04 0.10
CA TRP A 100 -13.18 5.21 0.99
C TRP A 100 -13.99 4.39 1.99
N LEU A 101 -14.98 5.00 2.66
CA LEU A 101 -15.76 4.30 3.70
C LEU A 101 -16.58 3.16 3.08
N VAL A 102 -17.23 3.43 1.94
CA VAL A 102 -18.01 2.42 1.21
C VAL A 102 -17.11 1.27 0.75
N LEU A 103 -15.92 1.57 0.24
CA LEU A 103 -14.95 0.56 -0.19
C LEU A 103 -14.50 -0.30 0.99
N VAL A 104 -14.10 0.31 2.11
CA VAL A 104 -13.64 -0.44 3.30
C VAL A 104 -14.74 -1.30 3.89
N ILE A 105 -15.98 -0.81 3.98
CA ILE A 105 -17.12 -1.60 4.46
C ILE A 105 -17.35 -2.80 3.54
N ALA A 106 -17.37 -2.60 2.22
CA ALA A 106 -17.55 -3.68 1.26
C ALA A 106 -16.45 -4.74 1.37
N LEU A 107 -15.18 -4.32 1.48
CA LEU A 107 -14.05 -5.22 1.70
C LEU A 107 -14.16 -5.96 3.04
N THR A 108 -14.64 -5.30 4.10
CA THR A 108 -14.83 -5.91 5.42
C THR A 108 -15.91 -7.00 5.37
N LEU A 109 -17.03 -6.75 4.69
CA LEU A 109 -18.08 -7.75 4.49
C LEU A 109 -17.56 -8.97 3.69
N MET A 110 -16.73 -8.74 2.67
CA MET A 110 -16.05 -9.82 1.94
C MET A 110 -15.07 -10.57 2.86
N ALA A 111 -14.31 -9.88 3.71
CA ALA A 111 -13.39 -10.49 4.66
C ALA A 111 -14.15 -11.37 5.67
N VAL A 112 -15.29 -10.94 6.20
CA VAL A 112 -16.15 -11.76 7.06
C VAL A 112 -16.59 -13.04 6.34
N GLY A 113 -17.08 -12.92 5.11
CA GLY A 113 -17.46 -14.08 4.29
C GLY A 113 -16.31 -15.07 4.10
N LEU A 114 -15.10 -14.57 3.82
CA LEU A 114 -13.90 -15.39 3.70
C LEU A 114 -13.49 -16.05 5.02
N ILE A 115 -13.52 -15.32 6.13
CA ILE A 115 -13.22 -15.86 7.47
C ILE A 115 -14.19 -16.99 7.82
N VAL A 116 -15.49 -16.85 7.52
CA VAL A 116 -16.48 -17.89 7.75
C VAL A 116 -16.24 -19.11 6.86
N ALA A 117 -15.98 -18.90 5.57
CA ALA A 117 -15.77 -19.97 4.60
C ALA A 117 -14.46 -20.75 4.85
N TYR A 118 -13.41 -20.07 5.27
CA TYR A 118 -12.06 -20.61 5.47
C TYR A 118 -11.65 -20.61 6.95
N ARG A 119 -12.61 -20.78 7.87
CA ARG A 119 -12.39 -20.71 9.32
C ARG A 119 -11.29 -21.62 9.85
N SER A 120 -10.99 -22.72 9.16
CA SER A 120 -9.89 -23.63 9.51
C SER A 120 -8.50 -23.01 9.38
N HIS A 121 -8.36 -21.92 8.62
CA HIS A 121 -7.12 -21.16 8.46
C HIS A 121 -6.98 -20.03 9.50
N VAL A 122 -8.00 -19.79 10.33
CA VAL A 122 -7.93 -18.76 11.37
C VAL A 122 -7.09 -19.29 12.53
N THR A 123 -5.88 -18.74 12.68
CA THR A 123 -4.99 -19.09 13.80
C THR A 123 -5.07 -18.05 14.92
N PRO A 124 -4.82 -18.43 16.19
CA PRO A 124 -4.75 -17.47 17.29
C PRO A 124 -3.71 -16.37 17.07
N ALA A 125 -2.57 -16.68 16.44
CA ALA A 125 -1.53 -15.71 16.12
C ALA A 125 -2.03 -14.66 15.13
N LEU A 126 -2.75 -15.08 14.09
CA LEU A 126 -3.33 -14.17 13.10
C LEU A 126 -4.35 -13.20 13.74
N VAL A 127 -5.23 -13.73 14.60
CA VAL A 127 -6.22 -12.92 15.35
C VAL A 127 -5.51 -11.94 16.29
N MET A 128 -4.55 -12.42 17.08
CA MET A 128 -3.81 -11.59 18.04
C MET A 128 -3.06 -10.46 17.35
N VAL A 129 -2.32 -10.74 16.27
CA VAL A 129 -1.58 -9.70 15.54
C VAL A 129 -2.54 -8.72 14.87
N GLY A 130 -3.66 -9.18 14.31
CA GLY A 130 -4.69 -8.29 13.74
C GLY A 130 -5.32 -7.37 14.79
N LEU A 131 -5.62 -7.89 15.98
CA LEU A 131 -6.12 -7.09 17.11
C LEU A 131 -5.08 -6.10 17.61
N LEU A 132 -3.81 -6.48 17.70
CA LEU A 132 -2.72 -5.59 18.08
C LEU A 132 -2.53 -4.46 17.07
N ALA A 133 -2.58 -4.76 15.77
CA ALA A 133 -2.49 -3.75 14.71
C ALA A 133 -3.67 -2.76 14.78
N GLY A 134 -4.90 -3.25 14.87
CA GLY A 134 -6.09 -2.39 15.01
C GLY A 134 -6.09 -1.58 16.30
N GLY A 135 -5.70 -2.20 17.43
CA GLY A 135 -5.59 -1.54 18.73
C GLY A 135 -4.52 -0.44 18.75
N LEU A 136 -3.38 -0.66 18.09
CA LEU A 136 -2.35 0.36 17.91
C LEU A 136 -2.86 1.54 17.08
N CYS A 137 -3.50 1.27 15.94
CA CYS A 137 -4.09 2.34 15.12
C CYS A 137 -5.17 3.12 15.89
N PHE A 138 -6.00 2.44 16.68
CA PHE A 138 -6.99 3.09 17.55
C PHE A 138 -6.35 3.97 18.62
N ALA A 139 -5.33 3.47 19.31
CA ALA A 139 -4.60 4.25 20.31
C ALA A 139 -3.96 5.50 19.68
N LEU A 140 -3.32 5.36 18.51
CA LEU A 140 -2.71 6.49 17.81
C LEU A 140 -3.74 7.56 17.42
N ALA A 141 -4.90 7.17 16.85
CA ALA A 141 -5.98 8.11 16.53
C ALA A 141 -6.54 8.80 17.78
N TRP A 142 -6.70 8.06 18.88
CA TRP A 142 -7.17 8.61 20.13
C TRP A 142 -6.19 9.65 20.69
N PHE A 143 -4.90 9.30 20.76
CA PHE A 143 -3.86 10.19 21.28
C PHE A 143 -3.65 11.43 20.43
N SER A 144 -3.80 11.34 19.10
CA SER A 144 -3.69 12.48 18.20
C SER A 144 -4.95 13.35 18.11
N GLY A 145 -6.02 13.00 18.85
CA GLY A 145 -7.29 13.72 18.78
C GLY A 145 -8.02 13.57 17.45
N GLN A 146 -7.60 12.64 16.58
CA GLN A 146 -8.19 12.39 15.27
C GLN A 146 -9.29 11.32 15.28
N LEU A 147 -9.64 10.78 16.45
CA LEU A 147 -10.70 9.79 16.54
C LEU A 147 -12.09 10.44 16.49
N ASP A 148 -12.71 10.41 15.32
CA ASP A 148 -14.14 10.66 15.16
C ASP A 148 -14.93 9.35 14.93
N LEU A 149 -16.24 9.46 14.72
CA LEU A 149 -17.10 8.30 14.47
C LEU A 149 -16.71 7.53 13.20
N PHE A 150 -16.36 8.24 12.11
CA PHE A 150 -16.00 7.62 10.84
C PHE A 150 -14.67 6.89 10.94
N GLN A 151 -13.68 7.52 11.57
CA GLN A 151 -12.39 6.93 11.87
C GLN A 151 -12.53 5.74 12.83
N GLY A 152 -13.38 5.83 13.85
CA GLY A 152 -13.68 4.72 14.74
C GLY A 152 -14.27 3.51 14.00
N MET A 153 -15.22 3.74 13.09
CA MET A 153 -15.79 2.67 12.24
C MET A 153 -14.72 2.04 11.34
N TYR A 154 -13.89 2.86 10.70
CA TYR A 154 -12.77 2.39 9.88
C TYR A 154 -11.80 1.51 10.67
N LEU A 155 -11.39 1.97 11.85
CA LEU A 155 -10.43 1.28 12.68
C LEU A 155 -10.97 -0.05 13.22
N ALA A 156 -12.28 -0.15 13.45
CA ALA A 156 -12.95 -1.41 13.78
C ALA A 156 -12.89 -2.44 12.64
N CYS A 157 -12.77 -2.00 11.38
CA CYS A 157 -12.61 -2.90 10.23
C CYS A 157 -11.20 -3.52 10.14
N ILE A 158 -10.18 -2.85 10.69
CA ILE A 158 -8.77 -3.22 10.49
C ILE A 158 -8.43 -4.65 10.96
N PRO A 159 -8.81 -5.11 12.17
CA PRO A 159 -8.55 -6.49 12.57
C PRO A 159 -9.22 -7.52 11.66
N ILE A 160 -10.43 -7.25 11.19
CA ILE A 160 -11.20 -8.16 10.32
C ILE A 160 -10.50 -8.28 8.95
N LEU A 161 -10.12 -7.15 8.38
CA LEU A 161 -9.38 -7.08 7.10
C LEU A 161 -8.00 -7.73 7.21
N PHE A 162 -7.31 -7.55 8.34
CA PHE A 162 -6.03 -8.22 8.61
C PHE A 162 -6.17 -9.74 8.61
N ILE A 163 -7.17 -10.27 9.33
CA ILE A 163 -7.42 -11.72 9.39
C ILE A 163 -7.80 -12.25 8.01
N GLY A 164 -8.73 -11.58 7.30
CA GLY A 164 -9.13 -11.97 5.95
C GLY A 164 -7.95 -11.97 4.97
N GLY A 165 -7.06 -10.97 5.07
CA GLY A 165 -5.88 -10.84 4.22
C GLY A 165 -4.81 -11.87 4.56
N GLY A 166 -4.64 -12.19 5.84
CA GLY A 166 -3.80 -13.31 6.30
C GLY A 166 -4.21 -14.64 5.68
N ILE A 167 -5.51 -14.98 5.74
CA ILE A 167 -6.06 -16.19 5.10
C ILE A 167 -5.75 -16.17 3.60
N LEU A 168 -6.03 -15.06 2.92
CA LEU A 168 -5.79 -14.94 1.49
C LEU A 168 -4.30 -15.09 1.13
N THR A 169 -3.37 -14.57 1.94
CA THR A 169 -1.92 -14.74 1.69
C THR A 169 -1.51 -16.21 1.78
N GLU A 170 -2.06 -16.97 2.74
CA GLU A 170 -1.85 -18.42 2.84
C GLU A 170 -2.39 -19.16 1.61
N LEU A 171 -3.60 -18.83 1.17
CA LEU A 171 -4.23 -19.46 -0.01
C LEU A 171 -3.54 -19.12 -1.34
N THR A 172 -2.98 -17.92 -1.44
CA THR A 172 -2.36 -17.43 -2.68
C THR A 172 -0.86 -17.68 -2.77
N GLY A 173 -0.22 -18.00 -1.65
CA GLY A 173 1.25 -18.06 -1.53
C GLY A 173 1.93 -16.68 -1.62
N LEU A 174 1.16 -15.58 -1.55
CA LEU A 174 1.74 -14.25 -1.36
C LEU A 174 2.32 -14.12 0.05
N THR A 175 3.28 -13.21 0.24
CA THR A 175 4.05 -13.15 1.49
C THR A 175 3.18 -12.74 2.68
N PRO A 176 3.03 -13.60 3.71
CA PRO A 176 2.30 -13.24 4.93
C PRO A 176 3.12 -12.28 5.81
N PRO A 177 2.48 -11.48 6.68
CA PRO A 177 3.19 -10.64 7.65
C PRO A 177 4.12 -11.46 8.55
N HIS A 178 5.37 -11.02 8.73
CA HIS A 178 6.34 -11.80 9.52
C HIS A 178 5.94 -11.95 10.99
N ALA A 179 5.23 -10.95 11.53
CA ALA A 179 4.71 -10.94 12.90
C ALA A 179 3.78 -12.13 13.19
N VAL A 180 2.96 -12.57 12.23
CA VAL A 180 2.03 -13.71 12.39
C VAL A 180 2.80 -15.02 12.65
N ALA A 181 4.00 -15.14 12.07
CA ALA A 181 4.89 -16.28 12.28
C ALA A 181 5.84 -16.11 13.50
N GLY A 182 5.63 -15.09 14.34
CA GLY A 182 6.51 -14.77 15.47
C GLY A 182 7.89 -14.24 15.07
N ARG A 183 8.12 -13.91 13.79
CA ARG A 183 9.43 -13.48 13.26
C ARG A 183 9.60 -11.96 13.38
N TRP A 184 9.40 -11.42 14.57
CA TRP A 184 9.41 -9.97 14.86
C TRP A 184 10.68 -9.25 14.41
N ARG A 185 11.85 -9.88 14.55
CA ARG A 185 13.11 -9.31 14.08
C ARG A 185 13.12 -9.07 12.56
N LEU A 186 12.51 -9.98 11.79
CA LEU A 186 12.39 -9.81 10.34
C LEU A 186 11.36 -8.74 10.00
N ALA A 187 10.24 -8.68 10.74
CA ALA A 187 9.24 -7.62 10.59
C ALA A 187 9.87 -6.23 10.80
N LEU A 188 10.57 -6.02 11.92
CA LEU A 188 11.26 -4.76 12.21
C LEU A 188 12.35 -4.42 11.17
N LYS A 189 13.10 -5.43 10.73
CA LYS A 189 14.10 -5.25 9.66
C LYS A 189 13.42 -4.84 8.35
N GLY A 190 12.30 -5.48 7.99
CA GLY A 190 11.53 -5.17 6.78
C GLY A 190 10.97 -3.76 6.82
N PHE A 191 10.34 -3.38 7.93
CA PHE A 191 9.90 -2.01 8.19
C PHE A 191 11.03 -0.99 8.02
N GLY A 192 12.19 -1.23 8.66
CA GLY A 192 13.34 -0.33 8.55
C GLY A 192 13.89 -0.19 7.13
N TRP A 193 13.97 -1.28 6.36
CA TRP A 193 14.39 -1.21 4.95
C TRP A 193 13.35 -0.55 4.06
N GLY A 194 12.06 -0.82 4.29
CA GLY A 194 10.95 -0.14 3.62
C GLY A 194 11.02 1.37 3.81
N ALA A 195 11.19 1.81 5.06
CA ALA A 195 11.38 3.21 5.40
C ALA A 195 12.60 3.79 4.67
N LEU A 196 13.78 3.18 4.80
CA LEU A 196 14.99 3.70 4.14
C LEU A 196 14.81 3.85 2.62
N LEU A 197 14.17 2.89 1.96
CA LEU A 197 13.88 2.94 0.53
C LEU A 197 12.89 4.05 0.14
N ALA A 198 12.00 4.45 1.04
CA ALA A 198 11.01 5.49 0.81
C ALA A 198 11.58 6.91 0.83
N LEU A 199 12.81 7.14 1.28
CA LEU A 199 13.33 8.51 1.49
C LEU A 199 13.18 9.42 0.24
N PRO A 200 13.54 9.01 -1.00
CA PRO A 200 13.29 9.83 -2.17
C PRO A 200 11.82 10.12 -2.42
N ALA A 201 10.93 9.14 -2.20
CA ALA A 201 9.50 9.33 -2.39
C ALA A 201 8.91 10.26 -1.32
N ALA A 202 9.36 10.15 -0.08
CA ALA A 202 8.97 11.01 1.02
C ALA A 202 9.35 12.48 0.77
N LEU A 203 10.57 12.73 0.30
CA LEU A 203 11.04 14.06 -0.08
C LEU A 203 10.32 14.60 -1.32
N LEU A 204 10.01 13.73 -2.29
CA LEU A 204 9.21 14.09 -3.46
C LEU A 204 7.79 14.51 -3.05
N ASN A 205 7.19 13.81 -2.10
CA ASN A 205 5.87 14.13 -1.55
C ASN A 205 5.85 15.53 -0.93
N VAL A 206 6.82 15.85 -0.07
CA VAL A 206 6.98 17.20 0.50
C VAL A 206 7.22 18.25 -0.59
N SER A 207 8.10 17.96 -1.55
CA SER A 207 8.42 18.88 -2.65
C SER A 207 7.22 19.18 -3.57
N SER A 208 6.22 18.29 -3.59
CA SER A 208 4.96 18.49 -4.30
C SER A 208 3.92 19.31 -3.53
N GLY A 209 4.26 19.79 -2.32
CA GLY A 209 3.40 20.65 -1.52
C GLY A 209 2.35 19.90 -0.69
N ALA A 210 2.67 18.68 -0.23
CA ALA A 210 1.75 17.89 0.60
C ALA A 210 1.64 18.35 2.07
N GLU A 211 2.54 19.22 2.54
CA GLU A 211 2.64 19.66 3.94
C GLU A 211 1.60 20.70 4.40
N PRO A 212 1.21 21.73 3.62
CA PRO A 212 0.40 22.85 4.12
C PRO A 212 -1.00 22.49 4.63
N THR A 213 -1.44 21.23 4.46
CA THR A 213 -2.74 20.74 4.90
C THR A 213 -2.72 20.09 6.29
N ASP A 214 -1.55 19.80 6.86
CA ASP A 214 -1.41 19.05 8.12
C ASP A 214 -1.32 19.97 9.35
N LEU A 215 -2.22 20.95 9.45
CA LEU A 215 -2.27 21.96 10.53
C LEU A 215 -2.48 21.38 11.94
N TRP A 216 -2.80 20.08 12.04
CA TRP A 216 -2.98 19.37 13.30
C TRP A 216 -1.66 18.93 13.93
N VAL A 217 -0.53 19.03 13.21
CA VAL A 217 0.80 18.68 13.71
C VAL A 217 1.42 19.88 14.44
N ASP A 218 1.23 19.97 15.76
CA ASP A 218 1.76 21.02 16.63
C ASP A 218 2.79 20.52 17.66
N GLN A 219 2.98 19.21 17.79
CA GLN A 219 3.89 18.59 18.74
C GLN A 219 4.92 17.66 18.09
N ARG A 220 6.14 17.65 18.64
CA ARG A 220 7.28 16.86 18.12
C ARG A 220 7.05 15.36 18.01
N TRP A 221 6.08 14.80 18.73
CA TRP A 221 5.79 13.37 18.70
C TRP A 221 4.75 13.00 17.64
N GLU A 222 3.93 13.94 17.17
CA GLU A 222 2.80 13.71 16.27
C GLU A 222 3.17 13.17 14.89
N PRO A 223 4.37 13.42 14.32
CA PRO A 223 4.78 12.73 13.12
C PRO A 223 4.78 11.19 13.27
N MET A 224 4.91 10.64 14.48
CA MET A 224 4.77 9.19 14.72
C MET A 224 3.36 8.65 14.43
N VAL A 225 2.34 9.53 14.40
CA VAL A 225 0.97 9.18 14.03
C VAL A 225 0.89 8.69 12.58
N ALA A 226 1.90 8.98 11.73
CA ALA A 226 2.08 8.36 10.40
C ALA A 226 2.05 6.82 10.42
N LEU A 227 2.32 6.20 11.57
CA LEU A 227 2.21 4.76 11.71
C LEU A 227 0.75 4.27 11.57
N LEU A 228 -0.23 5.12 11.90
CA LEU A 228 -1.65 4.80 11.76
C LEU A 228 -2.04 4.57 10.28
N PRO A 229 -1.94 5.54 9.36
CA PRO A 229 -2.29 5.30 7.96
C PRO A 229 -1.39 4.21 7.36
N ALA A 230 -0.09 4.19 7.68
CA ALA A 230 0.83 3.18 7.19
C ALA A 230 0.42 1.74 7.56
N ILE A 231 -0.11 1.50 8.76
CA ILE A 231 -0.62 0.17 9.13
C ILE A 231 -2.01 -0.05 8.54
N ALA A 232 -2.94 0.85 8.83
CA ALA A 232 -4.35 0.65 8.52
C ALA A 232 -4.58 0.55 7.00
N GLU A 233 -3.95 1.42 6.22
CA GLU A 233 -4.10 1.46 4.77
C GLU A 233 -3.41 0.32 4.06
N GLU A 234 -2.22 -0.07 4.51
CA GLU A 234 -1.56 -1.24 3.94
C GLU A 234 -2.33 -2.53 4.24
N ILE A 235 -3.03 -2.62 5.39
CA ILE A 235 -3.90 -3.75 5.70
C ILE A 235 -5.04 -3.87 4.70
N TRP A 236 -5.84 -2.81 4.51
CA TRP A 236 -7.01 -2.94 3.64
C TRP A 236 -6.62 -2.94 2.16
N ALA A 237 -5.63 -2.16 1.74
CA ALA A 237 -5.30 -1.99 0.33
C ALA A 237 -4.33 -3.05 -0.20
N ARG A 238 -3.29 -3.41 0.57
CA ARG A 238 -2.25 -4.35 0.12
C ARG A 238 -2.55 -5.75 0.65
N LEU A 239 -2.57 -5.92 1.97
CA LEU A 239 -2.76 -7.24 2.57
C LEU A 239 -4.10 -7.87 2.18
N PHE A 240 -5.20 -7.12 2.23
CA PHE A 240 -6.52 -7.64 1.84
C PHE A 240 -6.83 -7.44 0.34
N MET A 241 -7.02 -6.21 -0.13
CA MET A 241 -7.54 -5.94 -1.48
C MET A 241 -6.62 -6.47 -2.59
N THR A 242 -5.31 -6.23 -2.53
CA THR A 242 -4.37 -6.72 -3.56
C THR A 242 -4.38 -8.25 -3.62
N THR A 243 -4.35 -8.91 -2.46
CA THR A 243 -4.39 -10.37 -2.35
C THR A 243 -5.72 -10.94 -2.86
N LEU A 244 -6.86 -10.29 -2.54
CA LEU A 244 -8.18 -10.66 -3.02
C LEU A 244 -8.26 -10.56 -4.55
N LEU A 245 -7.83 -9.43 -5.11
CA LEU A 245 -7.81 -9.21 -6.56
C LEU A 245 -6.92 -10.25 -7.26
N TYR A 246 -5.76 -10.56 -6.68
CA TYR A 246 -4.90 -11.62 -7.18
C TYR A 246 -5.60 -12.98 -7.13
N ALA A 247 -6.24 -13.34 -6.02
CA ALA A 247 -6.97 -14.60 -5.86
C ALA A 247 -8.16 -14.74 -6.83
N LEU A 248 -8.82 -13.63 -7.19
CA LEU A 248 -9.90 -13.62 -8.18
C LEU A 248 -9.38 -13.73 -9.62
N LEU A 249 -8.25 -13.09 -9.94
CA LEU A 249 -7.69 -13.05 -11.29
C LEU A 249 -6.85 -14.29 -11.61
N ARG A 250 -6.09 -14.80 -10.65
CA ARG A 250 -5.10 -15.87 -10.81
C ARG A 250 -5.69 -17.12 -11.51
N PRO A 251 -6.85 -17.66 -11.11
CA PRO A 251 -7.43 -18.85 -11.73
C PRO A 251 -7.79 -18.68 -13.21
N THR A 252 -8.06 -17.44 -13.64
CA THR A 252 -8.42 -17.14 -15.05
C THR A 252 -7.22 -17.12 -15.99
N VAL A 253 -6.00 -17.06 -15.43
CA VAL A 253 -4.73 -17.00 -16.16
C VAL A 253 -3.66 -17.82 -15.44
N ASN A 254 -3.95 -19.10 -15.13
CA ASN A 254 -3.01 -19.98 -14.43
C ASN A 254 -1.64 -20.11 -15.12
N GLN A 255 -1.60 -19.97 -16.45
CA GLN A 255 -0.36 -19.99 -17.23
C GLN A 255 0.41 -18.65 -17.25
N ARG A 256 -0.19 -17.56 -16.76
CA ARG A 256 0.37 -16.19 -16.79
C ARG A 256 0.22 -15.47 -15.44
N PRO A 257 0.84 -15.97 -14.35
CA PRO A 257 0.70 -15.38 -13.00
C PRO A 257 1.10 -13.91 -12.93
N ASN A 258 2.11 -13.49 -13.71
CA ASN A 258 2.51 -12.09 -13.82
C ASN A 258 1.36 -11.18 -14.24
N LEU A 259 0.50 -11.62 -15.17
CA LEU A 259 -0.60 -10.80 -15.67
C LEU A 259 -1.66 -10.56 -14.60
N ALA A 260 -2.03 -11.60 -13.85
CA ALA A 260 -2.94 -11.47 -12.70
C ALA A 260 -2.35 -10.56 -11.62
N LEU A 261 -1.08 -10.75 -11.29
CA LEU A 261 -0.40 -9.99 -10.24
C LEU A 261 -0.30 -8.50 -10.59
N ILE A 262 0.20 -8.19 -11.78
CA ILE A 262 0.33 -6.81 -12.25
C ILE A 262 -1.04 -6.14 -12.23
N SER A 263 -2.08 -6.81 -12.71
CA SER A 263 -3.41 -6.23 -12.75
C SER A 263 -4.01 -6.03 -11.36
N ALA A 264 -3.79 -6.96 -10.44
CA ALA A 264 -4.16 -6.77 -9.04
C ALA A 264 -3.47 -5.55 -8.42
N LEU A 265 -2.17 -5.37 -8.67
CA LEU A 265 -1.40 -4.22 -8.18
C LEU A 265 -1.91 -2.88 -8.72
N PHE A 266 -2.12 -2.79 -10.04
CA PHE A 266 -2.62 -1.56 -10.67
C PHE A 266 -4.05 -1.24 -10.23
N ILE A 267 -4.95 -2.23 -10.22
CA ILE A 267 -6.34 -2.02 -9.79
C ILE A 267 -6.37 -1.59 -8.31
N ALA A 268 -5.60 -2.26 -7.44
CA ALA A 268 -5.54 -1.92 -6.02
C ALA A 268 -4.98 -0.51 -5.80
N ALA A 269 -3.87 -0.16 -6.46
CA ALA A 269 -3.27 1.17 -6.34
C ALA A 269 -4.25 2.27 -6.78
N LEU A 270 -4.90 2.09 -7.94
CA LEU A 270 -5.86 3.06 -8.46
C LEU A 270 -7.10 3.19 -7.57
N ALA A 271 -7.67 2.07 -7.12
CA ALA A 271 -8.80 2.08 -6.20
C ALA A 271 -8.42 2.78 -4.88
N HIS A 272 -7.21 2.52 -4.38
CA HIS A 272 -6.72 3.15 -3.16
C HIS A 272 -6.52 4.67 -3.30
N GLY A 273 -5.88 5.13 -4.37
CA GLY A 273 -5.73 6.57 -4.62
C GLY A 273 -7.07 7.28 -4.81
N LEU A 274 -7.94 6.73 -5.66
CA LEU A 274 -9.26 7.33 -5.91
C LEU A 274 -10.15 7.35 -4.67
N ALA A 275 -9.96 6.42 -3.72
CA ALA A 275 -10.70 6.41 -2.46
C ALA A 275 -10.44 7.66 -1.59
N HIS A 276 -9.29 8.31 -1.76
CA HIS A 276 -8.92 9.53 -1.04
C HIS A 276 -9.56 10.80 -1.60
N LEU A 277 -10.14 10.76 -2.80
CA LEU A 277 -10.77 11.94 -3.38
C LEU A 277 -12.12 12.20 -2.72
N PRO A 278 -12.39 13.44 -2.30
CA PRO A 278 -13.75 13.88 -2.03
C PRO A 278 -14.63 13.60 -3.25
N SER A 279 -15.88 13.20 -3.02
CA SER A 279 -16.84 12.85 -4.08
C SER A 279 -16.94 13.92 -5.19
N VAL A 280 -16.84 15.20 -4.81
CA VAL A 280 -16.89 16.36 -5.72
C VAL A 280 -15.67 16.48 -6.63
N MET A 281 -14.53 15.89 -6.26
CA MET A 281 -13.26 16.01 -6.98
C MET A 281 -13.00 14.88 -7.99
N ILE A 282 -13.82 13.81 -7.99
CA ILE A 282 -13.65 12.64 -8.87
C ILE A 282 -13.71 13.02 -10.36
N VAL A 283 -14.46 14.06 -10.73
CA VAL A 283 -14.57 14.56 -12.12
C VAL A 283 -13.67 15.76 -12.40
N SER A 284 -12.79 16.12 -11.48
CA SER A 284 -11.90 17.28 -11.59
C SER A 284 -10.49 16.88 -12.03
N PRO A 285 -9.62 17.84 -12.43
CA PRO A 285 -8.20 17.57 -12.69
C PRO A 285 -7.46 16.91 -11.51
N ALA A 286 -7.94 17.08 -10.27
CA ALA A 286 -7.38 16.43 -9.10
C ALA A 286 -7.46 14.90 -9.20
N ALA A 287 -8.43 14.35 -9.93
CA ALA A 287 -8.51 12.91 -10.16
C ALA A 287 -7.34 12.38 -10.98
N ALA A 288 -6.91 13.12 -12.01
CA ALA A 288 -5.73 12.75 -12.80
C ALA A 288 -4.44 12.82 -11.95
N GLN A 289 -4.32 13.86 -11.12
CA GLN A 289 -3.19 13.98 -10.18
C GLN A 289 -3.17 12.82 -9.18
N MET A 290 -4.33 12.45 -8.63
CA MET A 290 -4.45 11.32 -7.71
C MET A 290 -4.14 9.98 -8.39
N VAL A 291 -4.53 9.79 -9.65
CA VAL A 291 -4.11 8.61 -10.43
C VAL A 291 -2.59 8.55 -10.55
N ILE A 292 -1.94 9.67 -10.87
CA ILE A 292 -0.47 9.72 -10.96
C ILE A 292 0.16 9.42 -9.59
N ALA A 293 -0.34 10.03 -8.51
CA ALA A 293 0.13 9.76 -7.16
C ALA A 293 -0.07 8.28 -6.78
N ALA A 294 -1.24 7.71 -7.05
CA ALA A 294 -1.54 6.30 -6.83
C ALA A 294 -0.54 5.38 -7.53
N LEU A 295 -0.13 5.71 -8.75
CA LEU A 295 0.87 4.95 -9.49
C LEU A 295 2.28 5.14 -8.92
N LEU A 296 2.67 6.38 -8.59
CA LEU A 296 4.00 6.69 -8.08
C LEU A 296 4.26 6.17 -6.67
N PHE A 297 3.24 6.16 -5.80
CA PHE A 297 3.37 5.75 -4.40
C PHE A 297 2.77 4.37 -4.15
N GLY A 298 1.61 4.07 -4.73
CA GLY A 298 0.89 2.81 -4.50
C GLY A 298 1.53 1.59 -5.16
N VAL A 299 2.04 1.71 -6.39
CA VAL A 299 2.67 0.57 -7.09
C VAL A 299 3.96 0.11 -6.42
N PRO A 300 4.90 1.00 -6.01
CA PRO A 300 6.07 0.57 -5.23
C PRO A 300 5.70 -0.15 -3.94
N MET A 301 4.73 0.36 -3.17
CA MET A 301 4.28 -0.28 -1.92
C MET A 301 3.69 -1.68 -2.19
N GLY A 302 2.82 -1.81 -3.20
CA GLY A 302 2.27 -3.11 -3.59
C GLY A 302 3.34 -4.09 -4.09
N LEU A 303 4.35 -3.61 -4.81
CA LEU A 303 5.48 -4.44 -5.22
C LEU A 303 6.36 -4.83 -4.04
N LEU A 304 6.60 -3.95 -3.07
CA LEU A 304 7.32 -4.29 -1.83
C LEU A 304 6.56 -5.36 -1.04
N PHE A 305 5.24 -5.23 -0.91
CA PHE A 305 4.39 -6.24 -0.26
C PHE A 305 4.58 -7.62 -0.90
N VAL A 306 4.45 -7.69 -2.24
CA VAL A 306 4.49 -8.98 -2.95
C VAL A 306 5.89 -9.56 -3.07
N LYS A 307 6.91 -8.71 -3.27
CA LYS A 307 8.28 -9.15 -3.57
C LYS A 307 9.16 -9.27 -2.34
N ARG A 308 8.81 -8.60 -1.25
CA ARG A 308 9.54 -8.62 0.01
C ARG A 308 8.64 -9.19 1.09
N ASP A 309 7.81 -8.34 1.68
CA ASP A 309 6.84 -8.69 2.73
C ASP A 309 5.96 -7.46 3.04
N PHE A 310 4.91 -7.71 3.81
CA PHE A 310 3.99 -6.68 4.31
C PHE A 310 4.71 -5.58 5.11
N ASP A 311 5.72 -5.95 5.91
CA ASP A 311 6.39 -5.02 6.81
C ASP A 311 7.20 -3.96 6.04
N HIS A 312 7.81 -4.30 4.90
CA HIS A 312 8.43 -3.32 4.00
C HIS A 312 7.44 -2.31 3.42
N ALA A 313 6.23 -2.74 3.07
CA ALA A 313 5.21 -1.84 2.53
C ALA A 313 4.75 -0.84 3.60
N VAL A 314 4.50 -1.32 4.82
CA VAL A 314 4.18 -0.47 5.99
C VAL A 314 5.32 0.52 6.28
N GLY A 315 6.57 0.07 6.30
CA GLY A 315 7.71 0.94 6.53
C GLY A 315 7.88 2.01 5.45
N TYR A 316 7.66 1.65 4.20
CA TYR A 316 7.72 2.59 3.08
C TYR A 316 6.63 3.66 3.19
N HIS A 317 5.39 3.26 3.43
CA HIS A 317 4.26 4.17 3.64
C HIS A 317 4.51 5.09 4.85
N PHE A 318 4.91 4.51 5.98
CA PHE A 318 5.23 5.25 7.20
C PHE A 318 6.20 6.38 6.94
N LEU A 319 7.32 6.15 6.23
CA LEU A 319 8.29 7.23 6.03
C LEU A 319 7.74 8.34 5.12
N VAL A 320 6.94 8.01 4.11
CA VAL A 320 6.33 9.02 3.22
C VAL A 320 5.47 9.99 4.01
N ASP A 321 4.65 9.49 4.92
CA ASP A 321 3.81 10.32 5.78
C ASP A 321 4.59 10.95 6.94
N PHE A 322 5.51 10.22 7.55
CA PHE A 322 6.32 10.72 8.66
C PHE A 322 7.10 11.97 8.25
N VAL A 323 7.76 11.96 7.09
CA VAL A 323 8.49 13.13 6.60
C VAL A 323 7.55 14.28 6.25
N ARG A 324 6.36 14.00 5.69
CA ARG A 324 5.31 15.01 5.45
C ARG A 324 4.91 15.69 6.75
N PHE A 325 4.56 14.92 7.78
CA PHE A 325 4.18 15.47 9.09
C PHE A 325 5.34 16.15 9.79
N TRP A 326 6.57 15.62 9.66
CA TRP A 326 7.75 16.23 10.26
C TRP A 326 8.05 17.62 9.70
N VAL A 327 7.81 17.83 8.41
CA VAL A 327 8.01 19.15 7.78
C VAL A 327 6.88 20.13 8.10
N ALA A 328 5.69 19.63 8.46
CA ALA A 328 4.55 20.45 8.89
C ALA A 328 4.72 21.09 10.27
N LEU A 329 5.67 20.58 11.07
CA LEU A 329 5.99 21.03 12.43
C LEU A 329 6.87 22.29 12.43
#